data_AF-A0A3C0IV05-F1
#
_entry.id   AF-A0A3C0IV05-F1
#
_cell.length_a   1.000
_cell.length_b   1.000
_cell.length_c   1.000
_cell.angle_alpha   90.00
_cell.angle_beta   90.00
_cell.angle_gamma   90.00
#
_symmetry.space_group_name_H-M   'P 1'
#
loop_
_entity.id
_entity.type
_entity.pdbx_description
1 polymer ?
#
loop_
_entity_poly.entity_id
_entity_poly.type
_entity_poly.pdbx_seq_one_letter_code
_entity_poly.pdbx_strand_id
1 'polypeptide(L)' 'MNSIFFLMAPQGAGGQGGAATTQFLLMGGIILVFWLFMIRPQAKKAKEQKKFIDNLGKGEKIVTIAGIHGTINKVNEDGT' A
#
# COMPACT_ATOMS: atom_id res chain seq x y z
N MET A 1 48.34 2.60 20.68
CA MET A 1 47.59 3.43 19.71
C MET A 1 47.87 2.88 18.32
N ASN A 2 46.99 2.31 17.50
CA ASN A 2 45.53 2.33 17.39
C ASN A 2 45.02 0.95 16.87
N SER A 3 44.52 0.08 17.74
CA SER A 3 43.82 -1.16 17.36
C SER A 3 42.28 -1.01 17.37
N ILE A 4 41.77 0.18 17.69
CA ILE A 4 40.34 0.46 17.86
C ILE A 4 39.64 0.85 16.54
N PHE A 5 40.39 1.17 15.48
CA PHE A 5 39.78 1.60 14.21
C PHE A 5 39.26 0.44 13.34
N PHE A 6 39.58 -0.83 13.66
CA PHE A 6 39.18 -1.99 12.85
C PHE A 6 37.82 -2.60 13.25
N LEU A 7 37.15 -2.08 14.29
CA LEU A 7 35.88 -2.61 14.81
C LEU A 7 34.64 -1.74 14.51
N MET A 8 34.77 -0.71 13.66
CA MET A 8 33.63 0.15 13.28
C MET A 8 33.51 0.46 11.78
N ALA A 9 34.14 -0.33 10.91
CA ALA A 9 33.75 -0.34 9.51
C ALA A 9 32.47 -1.20 9.38
N PRO A 10 31.38 -0.71 8.77
CA PRO A 10 30.32 -1.61 8.34
C PRO A 10 30.96 -2.57 7.34
N GLN A 11 31.20 -3.80 7.77
CA GLN A 11 31.61 -4.90 6.90
C GLN A 11 30.40 -5.25 6.02
N GLY A 12 30.13 -4.36 5.06
CA GLY A 12 29.40 -4.68 3.84
C GLY A 12 30.34 -5.50 2.99
N ALA A 13 30.28 -6.81 3.17
CA ALA A 13 30.99 -7.81 2.39
C ALA A 13 30.53 -7.73 0.92
N GLY A 14 31.19 -6.88 0.13
CA GLY A 14 31.04 -6.80 -1.31
C GLY A 14 31.98 -7.77 -2.02
N GLY A 15 31.51 -8.98 -2.30
CA GLY A 15 32.13 -9.90 -3.24
C GLY A 15 31.95 -9.42 -4.69
N GLN A 16 32.98 -8.79 -5.24
CA GLN A 16 33.02 -8.20 -6.58
C GLN A 16 32.61 -9.22 -7.67
N GLY A 17 31.47 -9.02 -8.34
CA GLY A 17 31.00 -9.83 -9.49
C GLY A 17 29.75 -10.67 -9.24
N GLY A 18 29.72 -11.48 -8.17
CA GLY A 18 28.53 -12.25 -7.75
C GLY A 18 27.62 -11.47 -6.79
N ALA A 19 28.19 -10.60 -5.95
CA ALA A 19 27.41 -9.80 -5.00
C ALA A 19 26.60 -8.69 -5.67
N ALA A 20 26.97 -8.24 -6.88
CA ALA A 20 26.22 -7.20 -7.59
C ALA A 20 24.82 -7.71 -8.00
N THR A 21 24.72 -8.88 -8.63
CA THR A 21 23.43 -9.49 -8.99
C THR A 21 22.60 -9.79 -7.75
N THR A 22 23.19 -10.37 -6.69
CA THR A 22 22.49 -10.63 -5.43
C THR A 22 22.03 -9.34 -4.76
N GLN A 23 22.80 -8.25 -4.80
CA GLN A 23 22.44 -6.95 -4.23
C GLN A 23 21.36 -6.24 -5.03
N PHE A 24 21.39 -6.29 -6.37
CA PHE A 24 20.31 -5.78 -7.20
C PHE A 24 19.03 -6.59 -7.04
N LEU A 25 19.13 -7.90 -6.83
CA LEU A 25 18.00 -8.78 -6.59
C LEU A 25 17.39 -8.55 -5.19
N LEU A 26 18.21 -8.30 -4.17
CA LEU A 26 17.76 -7.88 -2.84
C LEU A 26 17.09 -6.49 -2.88
N MET A 27 17.72 -5.52 -3.54
CA MET A 27 17.20 -4.15 -3.65
C MET A 27 15.92 -4.10 -4.50
N GLY A 28 15.90 -4.81 -5.62
CA GLY A 28 14.71 -5.00 -6.45
C GLY A 28 13.60 -5.75 -5.70
N GLY A 29 13.94 -6.78 -4.93
CA GLY A 29 13.01 -7.52 -4.08
C GLY A 29 12.35 -6.64 -3.03
N ILE A 30 13.11 -5.77 -2.35
CA ILE A 30 12.56 -4.76 -1.41
C ILE A 30 11.56 -3.86 -2.13
N ILE A 31 11.93 -3.28 -3.28
CA ILE A 31 11.07 -2.36 -4.04
C ILE A 31 9.80 -3.08 -4.50
N LEU A 32 9.93 -4.33 -4.95
CA LEU A 32 8.82 -5.15 -5.41
C LEU A 32 7.88 -5.51 -4.26
N VAL A 33 8.40 -5.84 -3.08
CA VAL A 33 7.60 -6.07 -1.86
C VAL A 33 6.88 -4.81 -1.44
N PHE A 34 7.55 -3.65 -1.36
CA PHE A 34 6.89 -2.38 -1.02
C PHE A 34 5.83 -1.97 -2.06
N TRP A 35 6.09 -2.18 -3.35
CA TRP A 35 5.14 -1.91 -4.43
C TRP A 35 3.92 -2.82 -4.34
N LEU A 36 4.13 -4.13 -4.14
CA LEU A 36 3.08 -5.12 -3.95
C LEU A 36 2.25 -4.81 -2.68
N PHE A 37 2.91 -4.52 -1.57
CA PHE A 37 2.26 -4.21 -0.30
C PHE A 37 1.60 -2.84 -0.26
N MET A 38 1.95 -1.87 -1.10
CA MET A 38 1.23 -0.59 -1.17
C MET A 38 0.04 -0.68 -2.13
N ILE A 39 0.25 -1.18 -3.35
CA ILE A 39 -0.77 -1.18 -4.40
C ILE A 39 -1.85 -2.24 -4.17
N ARG A 40 -1.49 -3.43 -3.70
CA ARG A 40 -2.46 -4.51 -3.47
C ARG A 40 -3.51 -4.15 -2.40
N PRO A 41 -3.16 -3.60 -1.21
CA PRO A 41 -4.17 -3.19 -0.25
C PRO A 41 -4.91 -1.92 -0.67
N GLN A 42 -4.26 -0.97 -1.37
CA GLN A 42 -4.96 0.21 -1.90
C GLN A 42 -6.05 -0.20 -2.91
N ALA A 43 -5.73 -1.10 -3.85
CA ALA A 43 -6.68 -1.61 -4.81
C ALA A 43 -7.85 -2.38 -4.15
N LYS A 44 -7.61 -3.06 -3.02
CA LYS A 44 -8.69 -3.68 -2.23
C LYS A 44 -9.61 -2.63 -1.62
N LYS A 45 -9.07 -1.60 -0.95
CA LYS A 45 -9.87 -0.51 -0.37
C LYS A 45 -10.69 0.24 -1.42
N ALA A 46 -10.11 0.54 -2.58
CA ALA A 46 -10.82 1.21 -3.68
C ALA A 46 -11.95 0.32 -4.25
N LYS A 47 -11.71 -0.99 -4.39
CA LYS A 47 -12.74 -1.94 -4.82
C LYS A 47 -13.87 -2.08 -3.80
N GLU A 48 -13.56 -2.09 -2.50
CA GLU A 48 -14.55 -2.14 -1.43
C GLU A 48 -15.40 -0.87 -1.39
N GLN A 49 -14.79 0.31 -1.52
CA GLN A 49 -15.52 1.58 -1.63
C GLN A 49 -16.42 1.62 -2.86
N LYS A 50 -15.91 1.20 -4.02
CA LYS A 50 -16.71 1.12 -5.24
C LYS A 50 -17.89 0.16 -5.08
N LYS A 51 -17.65 -1.04 -4.53
CA LYS A 51 -18.73 -1.98 -4.20
C LYS A 51 -19.73 -1.42 -3.20
N PHE A 52 -19.29 -0.68 -2.20
CA PHE A 52 -20.20 -0.04 -1.26
C PHE A 52 -21.12 0.94 -1.99
N ILE A 53 -20.58 1.78 -2.87
CA ILE A 53 -21.35 2.70 -3.71
C ILE A 53 -22.29 1.94 -4.67
N ASP A 54 -21.82 0.88 -5.31
CA ASP A 54 -22.62 0.07 -6.24
C ASP A 54 -23.77 -0.67 -5.53
N ASN A 55 -23.61 -1.07 -4.26
CA ASN A 55 -24.66 -1.72 -3.49
C ASN A 55 -25.68 -0.71 -2.91
N LEU A 56 -25.34 0.59 -2.85
CA LEU A 56 -26.25 1.61 -2.35
C LEU A 56 -27.38 1.84 -3.36
N GLY A 57 -28.53 1.20 -3.11
CA GLY A 57 -29.74 1.31 -3.91
C GLY A 57 -30.80 2.21 -3.29
N LYS A 58 -31.83 2.55 -4.08
CA LYS A 58 -33.03 3.21 -3.55
C LYS A 58 -33.68 2.34 -2.47
N GLY A 59 -34.02 2.94 -1.34
CA GLY A 59 -34.62 2.27 -0.18
C GLY A 59 -33.62 1.80 0.87
N GLU A 60 -32.30 1.89 0.62
CA GLU A 60 -31.31 1.56 1.64
C GLU A 60 -31.17 2.64 2.70
N LYS A 61 -30.96 2.20 3.95
CA LYS A 61 -30.72 3.09 5.11
C LYS A 61 -29.23 3.38 5.20
N ILE A 62 -28.88 4.66 5.23
CA ILE A 62 -27.50 5.12 5.33
C ILE A 62 -27.31 6.00 6.55
N VAL A 63 -26.10 5.97 7.09
CA VAL A 63 -25.63 6.92 8.10
C VAL A 63 -24.53 7.75 7.47
N THR A 64 -24.74 9.05 7.43
CA THR A 64 -23.74 10.00 6.93
C THR A 64 -22.69 10.29 8.00
N ILE A 65 -21.54 10.85 7.58
CA ILE A 65 -20.42 11.20 8.46
C ILE A 65 -20.85 12.17 9.59
N ALA A 66 -21.89 12.96 9.34
CA ALA A 66 -22.49 13.88 10.31
C ALA A 66 -23.46 13.21 11.31
N GLY A 67 -23.63 11.88 11.25
CA GLY A 67 -24.54 11.12 12.12
C GLY A 67 -26.01 11.13 11.69
N ILE A 68 -26.32 11.69 10.51
CA ILE A 68 -27.70 11.73 10.00
C ILE A 68 -28.06 10.36 9.44
N HIS A 69 -29.17 9.82 9.93
CA HIS A 69 -29.77 8.58 9.47
C HIS A 69 -30.82 8.92 8.41
N GLY A 70 -30.70 8.34 7.22
CA GLY A 70 -31.60 8.61 6.11
C GLY A 70 -31.80 7.40 5.21
N THR A 71 -32.77 7.48 4.31
CA THR A 71 -33.06 6.44 3.32
C THR A 71 -32.87 7.00 1.92
N ILE A 72 -32.19 6.26 1.04
CA ILE A 72 -31.90 6.70 -0.33
C ILE A 72 -33.20 6.73 -1.15
N ASN A 73 -33.64 7.92 -1.58
CA ASN A 73 -34.83 8.05 -2.44
C ASN A 73 -34.49 7.87 -3.93
N LYS A 74 -33.32 8.38 -4.36
CA LYS A 74 -32.84 8.25 -5.73
C LYS A 74 -31.31 8.26 -5.74
N VAL A 75 -30.71 7.37 -6.52
CA VAL A 75 -29.28 7.36 -6.83
C VAL A 75 -29.14 7.99 -8.22
N ASN A 76 -28.32 9.03 -8.35
CA ASN A 76 -27.92 9.58 -9.64
C ASN A 76 -26.51 9.07 -9.92
N GLU A 77 -26.29 8.54 -11.13
CA GLU A 77 -24.98 7.98 -11.56
C GLU A 77 -24.01 9.07 -12.04
N ASP A 78 -24.50 10.30 -12.20
CA ASP A 78 -23.72 11.48 -12.53
C ASP A 78 -23.44 12.24 -11.24
N GLY A 79 -22.19 12.62 -10.99
CA GLY A 79 -21.72 13.26 -9.75
C GLY A 79 -22.24 14.68 -9.49
N THR A 80 -23.55 14.89 -9.65
CA THR A 80 -24.32 16.12 -9.41
C THR A 80 -25.66 15.81 -8.75
#